data_AF-A0A376MP55-F1
#
_entry.id   AF-A0A376MP55-F1
#
_cell.length_a   1.000
_cell.length_b   1.000
_cell.length_c   1.000
_cell.angle_alpha   90.00
_cell.angle_beta   90.00
_cell.angle_gamma   90.00
#
_symmetry.space_group_name_H-M   'P 1'
#
loop_
_entity.id
_entity.type
_entity.pdbx_description
1 polymer ?
#
loop_
_entity_poly.entity_id
_entity_poly.type
_entity_poly.pdbx_seq_one_letter_code
_entity_poly.pdbx_strand_id
1 'polypeptide(L)' 'MSTSDDIHNTTATGKCPFPSGAVTTQSAGGGTTTRDWWPNQLRVDLLNQHSNRSNPLGEDFDYRKEFSKLDYYGLKKI' A
#
# COMPACT_ATOMS: atom_id res chain seq x y z
N MET A 1 -26.84 -29.26 -27.59
CA MET A 1 -25.37 -29.11 -27.66
C MET A 1 -25.02 -27.82 -26.94
N SER A 2 -24.44 -27.89 -25.74
CA SER A 2 -22.99 -27.69 -25.46
C SER A 2 -22.47 -26.36 -26.00
N THR A 3 -21.93 -25.44 -25.19
CA THR A 3 -21.09 -25.66 -24.00
C THR A 3 -21.34 -24.64 -22.89
N SER A 4 -21.37 -25.17 -21.66
CA SER A 4 -21.03 -24.48 -20.42
C SER A 4 -19.62 -23.90 -20.50
N ASP A 5 -19.44 -22.68 -20.01
CA ASP A 5 -18.38 -22.27 -19.08
C ASP A 5 -18.04 -20.79 -19.27
N ASP A 6 -18.80 -19.94 -18.59
CA ASP A 6 -18.33 -18.60 -18.18
C ASP A 6 -18.88 -18.32 -16.78
N ILE A 7 -18.41 -19.09 -15.79
CA ILE A 7 -18.48 -18.67 -14.39
C ILE A 7 -17.41 -17.60 -14.21
N HIS A 8 -17.80 -16.32 -14.31
CA HIS A 8 -17.01 -15.18 -13.87
C HIS A 8 -16.77 -15.26 -12.36
N ASN A 9 -15.79 -16.08 -11.96
CA ASN A 9 -15.30 -16.15 -10.60
C ASN A 9 -14.54 -14.86 -10.29
N THR A 10 -15.17 -13.97 -9.53
CA THR A 10 -14.59 -12.71 -9.05
C THR A 10 -13.62 -13.00 -7.89
N THR A 11 -12.55 -13.76 -8.13
CA THR A 11 -11.53 -14.07 -7.10
C THR A 11 -10.09 -13.96 -7.61
N ALA A 12 -9.78 -12.94 -8.43
CA ALA A 12 -8.42 -12.68 -8.88
C ALA A 12 -8.06 -11.17 -8.96
N THR A 13 -8.75 -10.29 -8.25
CA THR A 13 -8.42 -8.86 -8.22
C THR A 13 -7.40 -8.56 -7.12
N GLY A 14 -6.12 -8.88 -7.35
CA GLY A 14 -5.01 -8.34 -6.54
C GLY A 14 -4.07 -9.34 -5.87
N LYS A 15 -4.14 -10.64 -6.19
CA LYS A 15 -3.06 -11.57 -5.81
C LYS A 15 -1.95 -11.52 -6.86
N CYS A 16 -0.69 -11.38 -6.43
CA CYS A 16 0.46 -11.48 -7.32
C CYS A 16 0.48 -12.89 -7.96
N PRO A 17 0.42 -13.01 -9.29
CA PRO A 17 0.26 -14.30 -9.99
C PRO A 17 1.53 -15.18 -9.96
N PHE A 18 2.67 -14.62 -9.54
CA PHE A 18 3.92 -15.35 -9.33
C PHE A 18 4.35 -15.20 -7.87
N PRO A 19 3.99 -16.14 -6.98
CA PRO A 19 4.45 -16.10 -5.59
C PRO A 19 5.97 -16.38 -5.45
N SER A 20 6.67 -16.74 -6.54
CA SER A 20 8.03 -17.31 -6.52
C SER A 20 9.01 -16.65 -7.50
N GLY A 21 9.04 -15.32 -7.57
CA GLY A 21 10.11 -14.56 -8.24
C GLY A 21 10.97 -13.84 -7.20
N ALA A 22 12.10 -14.42 -6.81
CA ALA A 22 13.16 -13.81 -6.01
C ALA A 22 12.78 -13.17 -4.64
N VAL A 23 11.67 -13.56 -4.02
CA VAL A 23 11.41 -13.32 -2.58
C VAL A 23 11.00 -14.64 -1.93
N THR A 24 11.90 -15.62 -1.92
CA THR A 24 11.80 -16.80 -1.05
C THR A 24 12.41 -16.50 0.31
N THR A 25 12.06 -15.37 0.90
CA THR A 25 12.36 -15.14 2.30
C THR A 25 11.04 -15.23 3.04
N GLN A 26 11.03 -16.01 4.11
CA GLN A 26 10.13 -15.76 5.22
C GLN A 26 10.53 -14.40 5.84
N SER A 27 10.40 -13.33 5.06
CA SER A 27 10.55 -11.96 5.50
C SER A 27 9.34 -11.67 6.38
N ALA A 28 9.60 -11.02 7.52
CA ALA A 28 8.56 -10.52 8.37
C ALA A 28 7.55 -9.71 7.52
N GLY A 29 6.29 -10.17 7.48
CA GLY A 29 5.22 -9.56 6.69
C GLY A 29 4.69 -10.38 5.49
N GLY A 30 5.33 -11.51 5.14
CA GLY A 30 4.78 -12.47 4.17
C GLY A 30 3.89 -13.55 4.80
N GLY A 31 3.10 -14.25 3.97
CA GLY A 31 2.26 -15.39 4.38
C GLY A 31 0.82 -15.02 4.76
N THR A 32 0.07 -16.01 5.24
CA THR A 32 -1.33 -15.83 5.70
C THR A 32 -1.34 -14.94 6.95
N THR A 33 -2.16 -13.90 6.91
CA THR A 33 -2.30 -12.89 7.97
C THR A 33 -3.61 -13.08 8.74
N THR A 34 -3.75 -12.41 9.88
CA THR A 34 -5.01 -12.37 10.66
C THR A 34 -6.23 -11.99 9.80
N ARG A 35 -6.05 -11.13 8.79
CA ARG A 35 -7.14 -10.67 7.94
C ARG A 35 -7.63 -11.74 6.96
N ASP A 36 -6.78 -12.71 6.61
CA ASP A 36 -7.17 -13.83 5.76
C ASP A 36 -8.07 -14.82 6.52
N TRP A 37 -7.84 -14.95 7.84
CA TRP A 37 -8.65 -15.80 8.72
C TRP A 37 -9.97 -15.16 9.14
N TRP A 38 -9.97 -13.85 9.40
CA TRP A 38 -11.15 -13.09 9.80
C TRP A 38 -11.43 -11.91 8.87
N PRO A 39 -11.97 -12.17 7.66
CA PRO A 39 -12.14 -11.13 6.64
C PRO A 39 -13.11 -10.00 7.04
N ASN A 40 -14.03 -10.27 7.99
CA ASN A 40 -15.02 -9.32 8.49
C ASN A 40 -14.64 -8.65 9.83
N GLN A 41 -13.40 -8.82 10.30
CA GLN A 41 -12.93 -8.16 11.52
C GLN A 41 -12.87 -6.63 11.34
N LEU A 42 -13.19 -5.89 12.40
CA LEU A 42 -13.05 -4.43 12.42
C LEU A 42 -11.60 -4.01 12.09
N ARG A 43 -11.47 -3.10 11.12
CA ARG A 43 -10.19 -2.58 10.65
C ARG A 43 -9.76 -1.38 11.48
N VAL A 44 -8.76 -1.56 12.34
CA VAL A 44 -8.20 -0.50 13.20
C VAL A 44 -6.85 0.04 12.69
N ASP A 45 -6.28 -0.58 11.66
CA ASP A 45 -5.01 -0.18 11.04
C ASP A 45 -5.04 1.25 10.47
N LEU A 46 -6.23 1.74 10.11
CA LEU A 46 -6.45 3.13 9.69
C LEU A 46 -5.99 4.14 10.75
N LEU A 47 -6.14 3.81 12.04
CA LEU A 47 -5.80 4.72 13.14
C LEU A 47 -4.28 4.89 13.32
N ASN A 48 -3.48 4.03 12.68
CA ASN A 48 -2.02 4.11 12.71
C ASN A 48 -1.44 4.61 11.38
N GLN A 49 -2.28 5.02 10.44
CA GLN A 49 -1.80 5.65 9.21
C GLN A 49 -1.19 7.02 9.53
N HIS A 50 -0.07 7.35 8.87
CA HIS A 50 0.63 8.64 9.01
C HIS A 50 1.22 8.93 10.40
N SER A 51 1.61 7.89 11.15
CA SER A 51 2.38 8.06 12.39
C SER A 51 3.69 8.82 12.15
N ASN A 52 4.07 9.68 13.11
CA ASN A 52 5.38 10.37 13.15
C ASN A 52 6.57 9.41 13.04
N ARG A 53 6.41 8.15 13.49
CA ARG A 53 7.43 7.08 13.40
C ARG A 53 7.84 6.75 11.96
N SER A 54 6.97 7.01 11.01
CA SER A 54 7.21 6.77 9.58
C SER A 54 7.49 8.06 8.80
N ASN A 55 7.49 9.22 9.46
CA ASN A 55 7.80 10.50 8.82
C ASN A 55 9.34 10.68 8.73
N PRO A 56 9.93 10.65 7.53
CA PRO A 56 11.38 10.83 7.37
C PRO A 56 11.85 12.27 7.59
N LEU A 57 10.94 13.25 7.59
CA LEU A 57 11.27 14.68 7.70
C LEU A 57 11.51 15.14 9.15
N GLY A 58 11.15 14.30 10.13
CA GLY A 58 11.28 14.63 11.55
C GLY A 58 10.11 15.47 12.09
N GLU A 59 10.07 15.63 13.42
CA GLU A 59 8.98 16.29 14.13
C GLU A 59 8.99 17.82 13.96
N ASP A 60 10.18 18.39 13.77
CA ASP A 60 10.37 19.85 13.68
C ASP A 60 10.19 20.42 12.27
N PHE A 61 9.88 19.59 11.27
CA PHE A 61 9.78 20.00 9.88
C PHE A 61 8.43 20.68 9.56
N ASP A 62 8.49 21.96 9.19
CA ASP A 62 7.32 22.72 8.72
C ASP A 62 7.36 22.88 7.19
N TYR A 63 6.55 22.07 6.50
CA TYR A 63 6.42 22.12 5.04
C TYR A 63 6.02 23.50 4.52
N ARG A 64 5.13 24.22 5.22
CA ARG A 64 4.66 25.54 4.79
C ARG A 64 5.81 26.53 4.80
N LYS A 65 6.60 26.53 5.87
CA LYS A 65 7.77 27.41 6.04
C LYS A 65 8.82 27.15 4.96
N GLU A 66 9.14 25.89 4.68
CA GLU A 66 10.14 25.55 3.67
C GLU A 66 9.65 25.83 2.25
N PHE A 67 8.37 25.55 1.96
CA PHE A 67 7.78 25.86 0.66
C PHE A 67 7.78 27.36 0.35
N SER A 68 7.61 28.23 1.36
CA SER A 68 7.67 29.69 1.16
C SER A 68 9.05 30.20 0.70
N LYS A 69 10.12 29.43 0.92
CA LYS A 69 11.48 29.80 0.48
C LYS A 69 11.80 29.32 -0.94
N LEU A 70 10.94 28.47 -1.51
CA LEU A 70 11.17 27.84 -2.79
C LEU A 70 11.07 28.86 -3.94
N ASP A 71 11.98 28.78 -4.91
CA ASP A 71 11.82 29.50 -6.17
C ASP A 71 10.68 28.88 -7.00
N TYR A 72 9.49 29.45 -6.82
CA TYR A 72 8.28 29.00 -7.47
C TYR A 72 8.30 29.19 -8.98
N TYR A 73 8.96 30.24 -9.47
CA TYR A 73 9.01 30.52 -10.90
C TYR A 73 10.03 29.62 -11.58
N GLY A 74 11.18 29.38 -10.96
CA GLY A 74 12.16 28.39 -11.42
C GLY A 74 11.55 27.00 -11.55
N LEU A 75 10.77 26.54 -10.55
CA LEU A 75 10.08 25.25 -10.60
C LEU A 75 9.12 25.09 -11.79
N LYS A 76 8.51 26.19 -12.23
CA LYS A 76 7.51 26.19 -13.30
C LYS A 76 8.08 26.28 -14.71
N LYS A 77 9.38 26.50 -14.84
CA LYS A 77 10.03 26.52 -16.14
C LYS A 77 10.25 25.07 -16.57
N ILE A 78 9.54 24.68 -17.63
CA ILE A 78 9.75 23.47 -18.43
C ILE A 78 10.67 23.84 -19.58
#